data_AF-A0A420IX26-F1
#
_entry.id   AF-A0A420IX26-F1
#
_cell.length_a   1.000
_cell.length_b   1.000
_cell.length_c   1.000
_cell.angle_alpha   90.00
_cell.angle_beta   90.00
_cell.angle_gamma   90.00
#
_symmetry.space_group_name_H-M   'P 1'
#
loop_
_entity.id
_entity.type
_entity.pdbx_description
1 polymer ?
#
loop_
_entity_poly.entity_id
_entity_poly.type
_entity_poly.pdbx_seq_one_letter_code
_entity_poly.pdbx_strand_id
1 'polypeptide(L)'
;MDVFELDCDDDMREVIEKSARHLYGLVHARYIVTTRGLAKMLDKYKKGDFGKCPRVMCKSHPLLPTGQSDVANVKAVKLYCAKCEDLYNPKSSRHTVIDGAYFGTSFHNIIFQVYPALIPPKSLDRYTPRVYGFKVHAPATLIRWQNARRDELRKRLRRLGIESGFKKEDVEPDEDDLEEDDEDVEVDMAAPTADLNIENGFNNR
;
A
#
# COMPACT_ATOMS: atom_id res chain seq x y z
N MET A 1 -29.14 34.53 31.00
CA MET A 1 -29.32 35.51 29.91
C MET A 1 -28.25 35.19 28.90
N ASP A 2 -28.55 34.24 28.00
CA ASP A 2 -27.66 33.85 26.90
C ASP A 2 -27.69 34.96 25.85
N VAL A 3 -26.79 35.93 25.97
CA VAL A 3 -26.62 37.05 25.02
C VAL A 3 -25.62 36.65 23.92
N PHE A 4 -25.76 35.42 23.42
CA PHE A 4 -25.00 34.90 22.27
C PHE A 4 -25.85 34.00 21.37
N GLU A 5 -27.19 34.05 21.46
CA GLU A 5 -28.02 33.72 20.30
C GLU A 5 -27.85 34.85 19.28
N LEU A 6 -26.69 34.84 18.61
CA LEU A 6 -26.60 35.37 17.27
C LEU A 6 -27.65 34.60 16.47
N ASP A 7 -28.60 35.34 15.92
CA ASP A 7 -29.45 34.92 14.80
C ASP A 7 -28.54 34.65 13.59
N CYS A 8 -27.65 33.66 13.69
CA CYS A 8 -26.95 33.11 12.56
C CYS A 8 -28.02 32.36 11.80
N ASP A 9 -28.44 32.92 10.66
CA ASP A 9 -29.22 32.22 9.66
C ASP A 9 -28.66 30.80 9.47
N ASP A 10 -29.54 29.80 9.30
CA ASP A 10 -29.11 28.39 9.20
C ASP A 10 -28.04 28.18 8.10
N ASP A 11 -28.13 28.95 7.01
CA ASP A 11 -27.12 29.00 5.95
C ASP A 11 -25.75 29.49 6.45
N MET A 12 -25.73 30.49 7.32
CA MET A 12 -24.51 31.01 7.92
C MET A 12 -23.89 29.98 8.87
N ARG A 13 -24.71 29.25 9.63
CA ARG A 13 -24.24 28.16 10.51
C ARG A 13 -23.57 27.05 9.71
N GLU A 14 -24.17 26.62 8.61
CA GLU A 14 -23.61 25.56 7.76
C GLU A 14 -22.22 25.96 7.20
N VAL A 15 -22.09 27.21 6.75
CA VAL A 15 -20.81 27.75 6.23
C VAL A 15 -19.73 27.76 7.32
N ILE A 16 -20.08 28.20 8.54
CA ILE A 16 -19.16 28.20 9.67
C ILE A 16 -18.72 26.77 10.02
N GLU A 17 -19.65 25.82 10.10
CA GLU A 17 -19.32 24.42 10.39
C GLU A 17 -18.43 23.78 9.34
N LYS A 18 -18.72 24.02 8.05
CA LYS A 18 -17.91 23.54 6.93
C LYS A 18 -16.49 24.10 7.00
N SER A 19 -16.36 25.39 7.31
CA SER A 19 -15.08 26.08 7.43
C SER A 19 -14.28 25.60 8.64
N ALA A 20 -14.94 25.41 9.78
CA ALA A 20 -14.34 24.86 10.99
C ALA A 20 -13.82 23.43 10.78
N ARG A 21 -14.59 22.58 10.10
CA ARG A 21 -14.19 21.20 9.74
C ARG A 21 -12.95 21.21 8.85
N HIS A 22 -12.91 22.10 7.87
CA HIS A 22 -11.78 22.26 6.97
C HIS A 22 -10.51 22.72 7.70
N LEU A 23 -10.64 23.77 8.54
CA LEU A 23 -9.54 24.27 9.35
C LEU A 23 -8.99 23.21 10.31
N TYR A 24 -9.87 22.46 10.97
CA TYR A 24 -9.46 21.35 11.84
C TYR A 24 -8.65 20.30 11.08
N GLY A 25 -9.08 19.95 9.87
CA GLY A 25 -8.38 19.00 9.01
C GLY A 25 -6.95 19.45 8.66
N LEU A 26 -6.77 20.71 8.28
CA LEU A 26 -5.45 21.27 7.98
C LEU A 26 -4.54 21.33 9.21
N VAL A 27 -5.08 21.67 10.38
CA VAL A 27 -4.34 21.65 11.64
C VAL A 27 -3.99 20.22 12.04
N HIS A 28 -4.90 19.26 11.81
CA HIS A 28 -4.70 17.85 12.09
C HIS A 28 -3.51 17.28 11.32
N ALA A 29 -3.38 17.60 10.02
CA ALA A 29 -2.26 17.16 9.19
C ALA A 29 -0.90 17.55 9.79
N ARG A 30 -0.79 18.77 10.33
CA ARG A 30 0.43 19.25 11.01
C ARG A 30 0.60 18.60 12.38
N TYR A 31 -0.49 18.42 13.12
CA TYR A 31 -0.45 17.87 14.48
C TYR A 31 0.02 16.40 14.50
N ILE A 32 -0.45 15.55 13.59
CA ILE A 32 -0.14 14.12 13.61
C ILE A 32 1.34 13.79 13.30
N VAL A 33 2.09 14.76 12.78
CA VAL A 33 3.54 14.66 12.55
C VAL A 33 4.35 15.02 13.80
N THR A 34 3.75 15.71 14.78
CA THR A 34 4.40 16.01 16.06
C THR A 34 4.54 14.77 16.93
N THR A 35 5.50 14.77 17.88
CA THR A 35 5.70 13.65 18.83
C THR A 35 4.43 13.27 19.59
N ARG A 36 3.66 14.26 20.07
CA ARG A 36 2.39 14.04 20.77
C ARG A 36 1.30 13.49 19.85
N GLY A 37 1.24 13.94 18.60
CA GLY A 37 0.29 13.45 17.61
C GLY A 37 0.59 12.02 17.17
N LEU A 38 1.86 11.72 16.90
CA LEU A 38 2.33 10.38 16.56
C LEU A 38 1.98 9.36 17.63
N ALA A 39 2.20 9.67 18.92
CA ALA A 39 1.84 8.77 20.02
C ALA A 39 0.34 8.43 20.02
N LYS A 40 -0.54 9.43 19.84
CA LYS A 40 -1.99 9.20 19.76
C LYS A 40 -2.40 8.37 18.55
N MET A 41 -1.77 8.62 17.39
CA MET A 41 -2.05 7.86 16.18
C MET A 41 -1.52 6.44 16.26
N LEU A 42 -0.40 6.23 16.95
CA LEU A 42 0.16 4.92 17.24
C LEU A 42 -0.80 4.07 18.08
N ASP A 43 -1.43 4.65 19.10
CA ASP A 43 -2.41 3.94 19.93
C ASP A 43 -3.61 3.48 19.09
N LYS A 44 -4.09 4.33 18.16
CA LYS A 44 -5.14 3.99 17.19
C LYS A 44 -4.69 2.91 16.20
N TYR A 45 -3.44 2.97 15.74
CA TYR A 45 -2.85 2.00 14.83
C TYR A 45 -2.78 0.61 15.46
N LYS A 46 -2.32 0.52 16.73
CA LYS A 46 -2.27 -0.73 17.49
C LYS A 46 -3.65 -1.36 17.71
N LYS A 47 -4.67 -0.52 17.91
CA LYS A 47 -6.08 -0.97 18.02
C LYS A 47 -6.69 -1.38 16.67
N GLY A 48 -6.08 -0.94 15.55
CA GLY A 48 -6.59 -1.21 14.21
C GLY A 48 -7.76 -0.32 13.80
N ASP A 49 -7.89 0.87 14.39
CA ASP A 49 -9.04 1.77 14.18
C ASP A 49 -9.16 2.26 12.73
N PHE A 50 -8.04 2.35 12.01
CA PHE A 50 -8.00 2.78 10.61
C PHE A 50 -8.42 1.68 9.62
N GLY A 51 -8.59 0.45 10.10
CA GLY A 51 -8.90 -0.71 9.29
C GLY A 51 -7.69 -1.61 9.03
N LYS A 52 -7.91 -2.61 8.20
CA LYS A 52 -6.99 -3.72 7.94
C LYS A 52 -6.79 -3.90 6.44
N CYS A 53 -5.60 -4.36 6.06
CA CYS A 53 -5.22 -4.56 4.66
C CYS A 53 -6.17 -5.53 3.95
N PRO A 54 -6.73 -5.16 2.78
CA PRO A 54 -7.61 -6.04 2.01
C PRO A 54 -6.84 -7.20 1.34
N ARG A 55 -5.52 -7.10 1.20
CA ARG A 55 -4.70 -8.16 0.61
C ARG A 55 -4.63 -9.37 1.55
N VAL A 56 -5.08 -10.53 1.07
CA VAL A 56 -5.12 -11.78 1.84
C VAL A 56 -3.75 -12.17 2.42
N MET A 57 -2.68 -12.09 1.62
CA MET A 57 -1.31 -12.40 2.06
C MET A 57 -0.78 -11.45 3.15
N CYS A 58 -1.42 -10.29 3.33
CA CYS A 58 -1.07 -9.39 4.42
C CYS A 58 -1.62 -9.83 5.79
N LYS A 59 -2.44 -10.89 5.85
CA LYS A 59 -2.99 -11.44 7.11
C LYS A 59 -3.65 -10.37 7.98
N SER A 60 -4.48 -9.52 7.37
CA SER A 60 -5.24 -8.48 8.07
C SER A 60 -4.37 -7.46 8.84
N HIS A 61 -3.18 -7.14 8.32
CA HIS A 61 -2.28 -6.14 8.89
C HIS A 61 -2.96 -4.75 9.02
N PRO A 62 -2.81 -4.04 10.15
CA PRO A 62 -3.38 -2.71 10.34
C PRO A 62 -2.87 -1.71 9.31
N LEU A 63 -3.69 -0.71 9.01
CA LEU A 63 -3.39 0.34 8.03
C LEU A 63 -3.18 1.69 8.69
N LEU A 64 -2.56 2.62 7.97
CA LEU A 64 -2.42 4.01 8.37
C LEU A 64 -3.09 4.93 7.34
N PRO A 65 -3.79 6.00 7.78
CA PRO A 65 -4.35 6.97 6.85
C PRO A 65 -3.25 7.82 6.21
N THR A 66 -3.42 8.17 4.94
CA THR A 66 -2.52 9.07 4.22
C THR A 66 -3.25 9.77 3.07
N GLY A 67 -2.82 10.98 2.74
CA GLY A 67 -3.21 11.69 1.52
C GLY A 67 -2.27 11.38 0.36
N GLN A 68 -2.80 11.43 -0.87
CA GLN A 68 -1.96 11.44 -2.08
C GLN A 68 -1.47 12.86 -2.45
N SER A 69 -2.04 13.89 -1.84
CA SER A 69 -1.65 15.29 -2.00
C SER A 69 -1.84 16.01 -0.68
N ASP A 70 -1.01 17.03 -0.43
CA ASP A 70 -1.16 17.94 0.69
C ASP A 70 -2.06 19.16 0.34
N VAL A 71 -2.50 19.25 -0.92
CA VAL A 71 -3.45 20.26 -1.38
C VAL A 71 -4.87 19.76 -1.14
N ALA A 72 -5.68 20.58 -0.47
CA ALA A 72 -7.06 20.25 -0.14
C ALA A 72 -7.97 20.16 -1.38
N ASN A 73 -9.05 19.39 -1.24
CA ASN A 73 -10.08 19.11 -2.24
C ASN A 73 -9.58 18.43 -3.53
N VAL A 74 -8.40 17.80 -3.50
CA VAL A 74 -7.84 17.09 -4.65
C VAL A 74 -8.23 15.62 -4.63
N LYS A 75 -7.94 14.92 -3.53
CA LYS A 75 -8.22 13.48 -3.40
C LYS A 75 -8.59 13.12 -1.96
N ALA A 76 -9.54 12.20 -1.84
CA ALA A 76 -9.92 11.62 -0.56
C ALA A 76 -8.78 10.83 0.10
N VAL A 77 -8.89 10.63 1.41
CA VAL A 77 -7.96 9.85 2.21
C VAL A 77 -7.82 8.41 1.70
N LYS A 78 -6.58 7.92 1.69
CA LYS A 78 -6.21 6.54 1.39
C LYS A 78 -5.60 5.89 2.62
N LEU A 79 -5.47 4.57 2.57
CA LEU A 79 -4.92 3.77 3.65
C LEU A 79 -3.65 3.07 3.17
N TYR A 80 -2.53 3.32 3.83
CA TYR A 80 -1.24 2.71 3.56
C TYR A 80 -1.04 1.44 4.39
N CYS A 81 -0.53 0.39 3.76
CA CYS A 81 -0.13 -0.84 4.45
C CYS A 81 1.39 -0.97 4.53
N ALA A 82 1.93 -1.05 5.75
CA ALA A 82 3.37 -1.22 5.95
C ALA A 82 3.89 -2.62 5.56
N LYS A 83 3.01 -3.61 5.34
CA LYS A 83 3.42 -4.97 4.97
C LYS A 83 3.60 -5.14 3.46
N CYS A 84 2.67 -4.65 2.66
CA CYS A 84 2.75 -4.71 1.19
C CYS A 84 3.14 -3.40 0.51
N GLU A 85 3.32 -2.32 1.26
CA GLU A 85 3.79 -1.01 0.78
C GLU A 85 2.90 -0.41 -0.31
N ASP A 86 1.59 -0.57 -0.16
CA ASP A 86 0.62 -0.16 -1.16
C ASP A 86 -0.54 0.62 -0.53
N LEU A 87 -1.22 1.41 -1.36
CA LEU A 87 -2.32 2.30 -0.99
C LEU A 87 -3.67 1.66 -1.32
N TYR A 88 -4.57 1.72 -0.35
CA TYR A 88 -5.91 1.15 -0.44
C TYR A 88 -6.98 2.22 -0.22
N ASN A 89 -8.16 1.97 -0.78
CA ASN A 89 -9.34 2.76 -0.49
C ASN A 89 -9.95 2.31 0.85
N PRO A 90 -10.44 3.24 1.69
CA PRO A 90 -11.23 2.89 2.86
C PRO A 90 -12.45 2.04 2.48
N LYS A 91 -12.75 1.00 3.26
CA LYS A 91 -13.89 0.09 2.98
C LYS A 91 -15.25 0.77 3.11
N SER A 92 -15.38 1.72 4.03
CA SER A 92 -16.63 2.42 4.27
C SER A 92 -16.68 3.73 3.50
N SER A 93 -17.79 3.95 2.78
CA SER A 93 -18.05 5.16 1.98
C SER A 93 -18.02 6.44 2.80
N ARG A 94 -18.33 6.37 4.11
CA ARG A 94 -18.26 7.51 5.03
C ARG A 94 -16.86 8.14 5.12
N HIS A 95 -15.82 7.33 4.92
CA HIS A 95 -14.43 7.80 4.99
C HIS A 95 -13.93 8.30 3.63
N THR A 96 -14.62 7.98 2.54
CA THR A 96 -14.30 8.47 1.19
C THR A 96 -14.60 9.96 1.02
N VAL A 97 -15.45 10.53 1.88
CA VAL A 97 -15.77 11.97 1.89
C VAL A 97 -14.68 12.80 2.59
N ILE A 98 -13.80 12.16 3.36
CA ILE A 98 -12.73 12.85 4.10
C ILE A 98 -11.56 13.13 3.17
N ASP A 99 -11.11 14.39 3.15
CA ASP A 99 -9.96 14.83 2.37
C ASP A 99 -8.66 14.19 2.87
N GLY A 100 -7.84 13.69 1.94
CA GLY A 100 -6.53 13.13 2.24
C GLY A 100 -5.52 14.18 2.73
N ALA A 101 -5.69 15.44 2.34
CA ALA A 101 -4.82 16.54 2.77
C ALA A 101 -4.82 16.72 4.30
N TYR A 102 -5.88 16.29 5.00
CA TYR A 102 -5.99 16.36 6.46
C TYR A 102 -5.08 15.36 7.21
N PHE A 103 -4.50 14.40 6.49
CA PHE A 103 -3.50 13.48 7.00
C PHE A 103 -2.12 13.73 6.38
N GLY A 104 -2.10 14.31 5.18
CA GLY A 104 -0.90 14.60 4.43
C GLY A 104 -0.22 13.37 3.83
N THR A 105 0.77 13.65 3.00
CA THR A 105 1.54 12.66 2.24
C THR A 105 2.63 11.99 3.11
N SER A 106 3.16 12.70 4.09
CA SER A 106 4.37 12.25 4.83
C SER A 106 4.08 11.45 6.10
N PHE A 107 2.88 11.56 6.69
CA PHE A 107 2.59 11.00 8.02
C PHE A 107 2.93 9.51 8.16
N HIS A 108 2.55 8.69 7.17
CA HIS A 108 2.81 7.24 7.21
C HIS A 108 4.30 6.91 7.16
N ASN A 109 5.13 7.73 6.52
CA ASN A 109 6.59 7.52 6.50
C ASN A 109 7.24 7.96 7.81
N ILE A 110 6.82 9.11 8.34
CA ILE A 110 7.40 9.69 9.56
C ILE A 110 7.17 8.79 10.77
N ILE A 111 5.98 8.18 10.90
CA ILE A 111 5.70 7.28 12.03
C ILE A 111 6.62 6.04 12.02
N PHE A 112 6.98 5.50 10.86
CA PHE A 112 7.93 4.39 10.76
C PHE A 112 9.38 4.82 10.95
N GLN A 113 9.72 6.06 10.59
CA GLN A 113 11.04 6.62 10.89
C GLN A 113 11.25 6.78 12.41
N VAL A 114 10.21 7.22 13.14
CA VAL A 114 10.26 7.38 14.60
C VAL A 114 10.12 6.04 15.33
N TYR A 115 9.31 5.13 14.80
CA TYR A 115 9.06 3.82 15.39
C TYR A 115 9.41 2.68 14.41
N PRO A 116 10.70 2.42 14.14
CA PRO A 116 11.14 1.42 13.16
C PRO A 116 10.73 -0.01 13.54
N ALA A 117 10.54 -0.29 14.84
CA ALA A 117 10.07 -1.58 15.35
C ALA A 117 8.66 -1.97 14.88
N LEU A 118 7.88 -1.01 14.34
CA LEU A 118 6.54 -1.28 13.80
C LEU A 118 6.56 -1.75 12.35
N ILE A 119 7.70 -1.67 11.67
CA ILE A 119 7.84 -2.10 10.27
C ILE A 119 7.76 -3.63 10.27
N PRO A 120 6.71 -4.23 9.68
CA PRO A 120 6.60 -5.68 9.65
C PRO A 120 7.67 -6.28 8.72
N PRO A 121 8.14 -7.50 9.02
CA PRO A 121 8.96 -8.23 8.07
C PRO A 121 8.16 -8.44 6.78
N LYS A 122 8.80 -8.12 5.66
CA LYS A 122 8.20 -8.28 4.35
C LYS A 122 8.09 -9.77 4.02
N SER A 123 6.90 -10.19 3.55
CA SER A 123 6.62 -11.56 3.13
C SER A 123 6.70 -11.69 1.61
N LEU A 124 7.27 -12.80 1.13
CA LEU A 124 7.37 -13.11 -0.31
C LEU A 124 6.13 -13.83 -0.84
N ASP A 125 5.35 -14.37 0.09
CA ASP A 125 4.02 -14.93 -0.07
C ASP A 125 3.18 -14.20 -1.14
N ARG A 126 2.97 -14.88 -2.26
CA ARG A 126 2.07 -14.47 -3.35
C ARG A 126 1.03 -15.55 -3.58
N TYR A 127 -0.17 -15.12 -3.98
CA TYR A 127 -1.19 -16.03 -4.45
C TYR A 127 -0.73 -16.71 -5.75
N THR A 128 -0.71 -18.04 -5.73
CA THR A 128 -0.41 -18.87 -6.90
C THR A 128 -1.73 -19.48 -7.40
N PRO A 129 -2.22 -19.10 -8.58
CA PRO A 129 -3.46 -19.65 -9.13
C PRO A 129 -3.27 -21.13 -9.48
N ARG A 130 -4.17 -21.99 -8.99
CA ARG A 130 -4.18 -23.43 -9.25
C ARG A 130 -5.54 -23.89 -9.76
N VAL A 131 -5.56 -24.81 -10.73
CA VAL A 131 -6.76 -25.47 -11.27
C VAL A 131 -6.59 -26.97 -11.05
N TYR A 132 -7.49 -27.60 -10.28
CA TYR A 132 -7.38 -29.01 -9.85
C TYR A 132 -6.02 -29.37 -9.21
N GLY A 133 -5.36 -28.41 -8.55
CA GLY A 133 -4.03 -28.60 -7.93
C GLY A 133 -2.86 -28.16 -8.81
N PHE A 134 -3.05 -28.07 -10.13
CA PHE A 134 -2.00 -27.69 -11.08
C PHE A 134 -1.85 -26.17 -11.20
N LYS A 135 -0.60 -25.68 -11.23
CA LYS A 135 -0.29 -24.25 -11.47
C LYS A 135 -0.72 -23.87 -12.90
N VAL A 136 -1.35 -22.70 -13.08
CA VAL A 136 -1.75 -22.22 -14.42
C VAL A 136 -0.52 -21.76 -15.21
N HIS A 137 -0.31 -22.30 -16.43
CA HIS A 137 0.94 -22.13 -17.21
C HIS A 137 1.41 -20.67 -17.36
N ALA A 138 0.57 -19.76 -17.86
CA ALA A 138 1.01 -18.37 -18.11
C ALA A 138 1.36 -17.57 -16.83
N PRO A 139 0.50 -17.55 -15.78
CA PRO A 139 0.87 -16.97 -14.49
C PRO A 139 2.07 -17.66 -13.83
N ALA A 140 2.19 -18.98 -13.96
CA ALA A 140 3.30 -19.75 -13.41
C ALA A 140 4.63 -19.35 -14.04
N THR A 141 4.68 -19.23 -15.38
CA THR A 141 5.88 -18.77 -16.09
C THR A 141 6.31 -17.38 -15.66
N LEU A 142 5.37 -16.43 -15.53
CA LEU A 142 5.69 -15.09 -15.03
C LEU A 142 6.22 -15.13 -13.58
N ILE A 143 5.61 -15.94 -12.71
CA ILE A 143 6.04 -16.08 -11.32
C ILE A 143 7.44 -16.69 -11.24
N ARG A 144 7.72 -17.74 -12.01
CA ARG A 144 9.05 -18.36 -12.11
C ARG A 144 10.10 -17.35 -12.55
N TRP A 145 9.84 -16.59 -13.62
CA TRP A 145 10.75 -15.54 -14.10
C TRP A 145 11.00 -14.46 -13.03
N GLN A 146 9.95 -13.98 -12.34
CA GLN A 146 10.09 -12.98 -11.28
C GLN A 146 10.85 -13.51 -10.06
N ASN A 147 10.65 -14.78 -9.71
CA ASN A 147 11.37 -15.44 -8.61
C ASN A 147 12.85 -15.61 -8.96
N ALA A 148 13.17 -16.12 -10.16
CA ALA A 148 14.55 -16.25 -10.64
C ALA A 148 15.30 -14.91 -10.62
N ARG A 149 14.68 -13.85 -11.18
CA ARG A 149 15.28 -12.50 -11.17
C ARG A 149 15.47 -11.95 -9.76
N ARG A 150 14.55 -12.24 -8.83
CA ARG A 150 14.68 -11.88 -7.42
C ARG A 150 15.85 -12.60 -6.77
N ASP A 151 16.01 -13.89 -7.01
CA ASP A 151 17.05 -14.69 -6.39
C ASP A 151 18.45 -14.33 -6.90
N GLU A 152 18.57 -13.99 -8.17
CA GLU A 152 19.77 -13.37 -8.74
C GLU A 152 20.11 -12.05 -8.02
N LEU A 153 19.14 -11.14 -7.87
CA LEU A 153 19.33 -9.88 -7.15
C LEU A 153 19.74 -10.12 -5.69
N ARG A 154 19.15 -11.11 -5.01
CA ARG A 154 19.53 -11.51 -3.65
C ARG A 154 20.95 -12.05 -3.56
N LYS A 155 21.37 -12.89 -4.52
CA LYS A 155 22.76 -13.37 -4.63
C LYS A 155 23.71 -12.19 -4.80
N ARG A 156 23.35 -11.22 -5.67
CA ARG A 156 24.13 -9.99 -5.88
C ARG A 156 24.24 -9.14 -4.60
N LEU A 157 23.14 -8.90 -3.89
CA LEU A 157 23.13 -8.13 -2.63
C LEU A 157 23.98 -8.83 -1.55
N ARG A 158 23.89 -10.16 -1.43
CA ARG A 158 24.76 -10.95 -0.54
C ARG A 158 26.24 -10.80 -0.87
N ARG A 159 26.60 -10.82 -2.16
CA ARG A 159 28.00 -10.61 -2.60
C ARG A 159 28.52 -9.22 -2.22
N LEU A 160 27.65 -8.22 -2.20
CA LEU A 160 27.96 -6.85 -1.78
C LEU A 160 27.86 -6.63 -0.26
N GLY A 161 27.54 -7.66 0.53
CA GLY A 161 27.38 -7.56 1.98
C GLY A 161 26.14 -6.78 2.43
N ILE A 162 25.15 -6.57 1.57
CA ILE A 162 23.92 -5.84 1.88
C ILE A 162 22.83 -6.84 2.27
N GLU A 163 22.38 -6.80 3.52
CA GLU A 163 21.30 -7.65 4.02
C GLU A 163 19.93 -7.12 3.56
N SER A 164 19.13 -7.99 2.95
CA SER A 164 17.83 -7.58 2.38
C SER A 164 16.71 -7.41 3.42
N GLY A 165 16.88 -7.90 4.67
CA GLY A 165 15.88 -7.78 5.74
C GLY A 165 14.53 -8.48 5.52
N PHE A 166 14.30 -9.10 4.35
CA PHE A 166 13.10 -9.90 4.07
C PHE A 166 13.12 -11.20 4.87
N LYS A 167 11.95 -11.67 5.31
CA LYS A 167 11.82 -12.98 5.92
C LYS A 167 12.30 -14.04 4.90
N LYS A 168 13.33 -14.80 5.25
CA LYS A 168 13.63 -16.05 4.56
C LYS A 168 12.51 -17.01 4.93
N GLU A 169 11.61 -17.26 4.00
CA GLU A 169 10.82 -18.47 4.06
C GLU A 169 11.64 -19.46 3.25
N ASP A 170 12.15 -20.49 3.92
CA ASP A 170 12.66 -21.70 3.30
C ASP A 170 11.44 -22.33 2.61
N VAL A 171 11.07 -21.77 1.45
CA VAL A 171 10.17 -22.42 0.53
C VAL A 171 10.99 -23.57 0.02
N GLU A 172 10.76 -24.75 0.59
CA GLU A 172 11.24 -25.97 -0.05
C GLU A 172 10.76 -25.90 -1.49
N PRO A 173 11.67 -26.00 -2.47
CA PRO A 173 11.26 -26.11 -3.86
C PRO A 173 10.20 -27.22 -3.93
N ASP A 174 9.06 -26.95 -4.57
CA ASP A 174 8.14 -28.03 -4.89
C ASP A 174 8.98 -29.11 -5.62
N GLU A 175 8.77 -30.40 -5.34
CA GLU A 175 9.55 -31.48 -6.00
C GLU A 175 9.50 -31.38 -7.54
N ASP A 176 8.44 -30.77 -8.08
CA ASP A 176 8.27 -30.43 -9.51
C ASP A 176 9.23 -29.33 -10.03
N ASP A 177 9.79 -28.48 -9.16
CA ASP A 177 10.77 -27.43 -9.51
C ASP A 177 12.23 -27.97 -9.42
N LEU A 178 12.43 -29.24 -9.02
CA LEU A 178 13.74 -29.90 -8.96
C LEU A 178 14.08 -30.70 -10.23
N GLU A 179 13.13 -30.90 -11.14
CA GLU A 179 13.32 -31.73 -12.35
C GLU A 179 13.70 -30.96 -13.61
N GLU A 180 13.84 -29.62 -13.58
CA GLU A 180 14.34 -28.83 -14.72
C GLU A 180 15.76 -28.29 -14.44
N ASP A 181 16.72 -29.18 -14.69
CA ASP A 181 18.10 -29.00 -15.16
C ASP A 181 19.11 -28.18 -14.32
N ASP A 182 20.05 -28.92 -13.71
CA ASP A 182 21.47 -28.57 -13.50
C ASP A 182 22.23 -28.46 -14.85
N GLU A 183 21.69 -27.73 -15.82
CA GLU A 183 22.47 -27.24 -16.95
C GLU A 183 22.56 -25.72 -16.82
N ASP A 184 23.78 -25.20 -16.70
CA ASP A 184 24.10 -23.78 -16.85
C ASP A 184 23.71 -23.33 -18.27
N VAL A 185 22.41 -23.17 -18.54
CA VAL A 185 21.92 -22.53 -19.74
C VAL A 185 22.17 -21.04 -19.56
N GLU A 186 23.13 -20.50 -20.31
CA GLU A 186 23.22 -19.06 -20.54
C GLU A 186 21.90 -18.61 -21.20
N VAL A 187 20.92 -18.26 -20.38
CA VAL A 187 19.66 -17.69 -20.85
C VAL A 187 19.97 -16.27 -21.27
N ASP A 188 20.17 -16.09 -22.58
CA ASP A 188 20.27 -14.80 -23.23
C ASP A 188 19.11 -13.90 -22.74
N MET A 189 19.47 -12.77 -22.11
CA MET A 189 18.56 -11.82 -21.48
C MET A 189 17.79 -11.00 -22.53
N ALA A 190 17.09 -11.65 -23.45
CA ALA A 190 16.10 -10.98 -24.28
C ALA A 190 14.83 -10.76 -23.47
N ALA A 191 14.53 -9.50 -23.15
CA ALA A 191 13.22 -9.11 -22.65
C ALA A 191 12.13 -9.62 -23.62
N PRO A 192 10.96 -10.06 -23.15
CA PRO A 192 9.87 -10.41 -24.06
C PRO A 192 9.43 -9.14 -24.79
N THR A 193 9.85 -9.00 -26.04
CA THR A 193 9.34 -7.98 -26.96
C THR A 193 7.90 -8.37 -27.28
N ALA A 194 6.95 -7.77 -26.57
CA ALA A 194 5.56 -7.85 -26.94
C ALA A 194 5.35 -7.06 -28.22
N ASP A 195 5.26 -7.76 -29.36
CA ASP A 195 4.73 -7.20 -30.60
C ASP A 195 3.26 -6.85 -30.38
N LEU A 196 3.00 -5.60 -30.00
CA LEU A 196 1.67 -5.00 -30.01
C LEU A 196 1.32 -4.59 -31.45
N ASN A 197 1.09 -5.58 -32.32
CA ASN A 197 0.32 -5.35 -33.55
C ASN A 197 -1.17 -5.51 -33.23
N ILE A 198 -1.73 -4.47 -32.60
CA ILE A 198 -3.18 -4.24 -32.63
C ILE A 198 -3.46 -3.57 -33.97
N GLU A 199 -3.71 -4.38 -34.98
CA GLU A 199 -4.17 -3.87 -36.27
C GLU A 199 -5.53 -3.17 -36.11
N ASN A 200 -5.58 -1.98 -36.68
CA ASN A 200 -6.73 -1.10 -36.75
C ASN A 200 -7.96 -1.82 -37.32
N GLY A 201 -9.00 -1.92 -36.50
CA GLY A 201 -10.32 -2.44 -36.87
C GLY A 201 -11.48 -1.58 -36.40
N PHE A 202 -11.30 -0.25 -36.34
CA PHE A 202 -12.41 0.69 -36.23
C PHE A 202 -12.62 1.35 -37.59
N ASN A 203 -13.49 0.75 -38.40
CA ASN A 203 -14.07 1.39 -39.57
C ASN A 203 -15.57 1.08 -39.61
N ASN A 204 -16.36 2.15 -39.43
CA ASN A 204 -17.74 2.40 -39.85
C ASN A 204 -18.77 1.25 -39.81
N ARG A 205 -19.69 1.35 -38.84
CA ARG A 205 -21.14 1.35 -39.09
C ARG A 205 -21.89 2.03 -37.95
#